data_AF-A0A2N2KMQ2-F1
#
_entry.id   AF-A0A2N2KMQ2-F1
#
_cell.length_a   1.000
_cell.length_b   1.000
_cell.length_c   1.000
_cell.angle_alpha   90.00
_cell.angle_beta   90.00
_cell.angle_gamma   90.00
#
_symmetry.space_group_name_H-M   'P 1'
#
loop_
_entity.id
_entity.type
_entity.pdbx_description
1 polymer ?
#
loop_
_entity_poly.entity_id
_entity_poly.type
_entity_poly.pdbx_seq_one_letter_code
_entity_poly.pdbx_strand_id
1 'polypeptide(L)'
;MNVIRKYIHLLLEGKPRILNTLCAAFLLIILIAGFWPGDFFPANKVTWLEERDGVRFYGQGIIISADSGQKLQSSNFSSKSISLELWLRPALETGNAPSILTFYDGKSPDLLAIKQWRSHLVIWSRPEDPTSQKRGKPYSEVGFLKALPKDQDVFITITSGTEGTAYYFNGQLTKTYPRHRLPTGYLQNNVRLILGNSPSGESYWTGDILGMAIFNRALKPDEVLRDYQSWMANDPFSLRQESGLISLYPFYERKGKTINNIANQDEMMIIPEVFKPLKRVILAFPGYDFRWNWPFIQDVLINLLGFIPFGFFFAALLLKFTEGRKLPAYLITSLLGIAVSLLIEFSQSYLPTRDSSLVDMIMNSAGTILGVVFFSWLKNTLVK
;
A
#
# COMPACT_ATOMS: atom_id res chain seq x y z
N MET A 1 -23.13 44.81 -4.06
CA MET A 1 -23.67 44.45 -2.72
C MET A 1 -25.19 44.19 -2.72
N ASN A 2 -26.01 45.03 -3.36
CA ASN A 2 -27.48 44.84 -3.42
C ASN A 2 -27.96 43.57 -4.14
N VAL A 3 -27.25 43.14 -5.18
CA VAL A 3 -27.60 41.92 -5.94
C VAL A 3 -27.41 40.66 -5.09
N ILE A 4 -26.28 40.56 -4.37
CA ILE A 4 -25.98 39.42 -3.49
C ILE A 4 -26.99 39.33 -2.34
N ARG A 5 -27.33 40.46 -1.70
CA ARG A 5 -28.40 40.52 -0.69
C ARG A 5 -29.74 40.03 -1.22
N LYS A 6 -30.14 40.45 -2.43
CA LYS A 6 -31.40 40.03 -3.07
C LYS A 6 -31.46 38.51 -3.23
N TYR A 7 -30.41 37.87 -3.75
CA TYR A 7 -30.37 36.41 -3.92
C TYR A 7 -30.35 35.65 -2.59
N ILE A 8 -29.67 36.18 -1.56
CA ILE A 8 -29.65 35.58 -0.22
C ILE A 8 -31.02 35.66 0.43
N HIS A 9 -31.70 36.81 0.34
CA HIS A 9 -33.09 36.94 0.79
C HIS A 9 -34.00 35.94 0.06
N LEU A 10 -33.85 35.82 -1.26
CA LEU A 10 -34.61 34.87 -2.07
C LEU A 10 -34.32 33.41 -1.69
N LEU A 11 -33.11 33.09 -1.24
CA LEU A 11 -32.76 31.75 -0.75
C LEU A 11 -33.37 31.50 0.64
N LEU A 12 -33.25 32.48 1.55
CA LEU A 12 -33.73 32.38 2.92
C LEU A 12 -35.25 32.42 3.05
N GLU A 13 -35.93 33.22 2.23
CA GLU A 13 -37.40 33.37 2.24
C GLU A 13 -38.08 32.58 1.12
N GLY A 14 -37.32 32.10 0.13
CA GLY A 14 -37.86 31.34 -0.99
C GLY A 14 -38.41 29.98 -0.62
N LYS A 15 -39.08 29.34 -1.58
CA LYS A 15 -39.68 28.02 -1.42
C LYS A 15 -38.61 26.97 -1.05
N PRO A 16 -38.88 26.06 -0.09
CA PRO A 16 -37.91 25.05 0.35
C PRO A 16 -37.47 24.11 -0.77
N ARG A 17 -38.26 23.98 -1.86
CA ARG A 17 -37.93 23.17 -3.04
C ARG A 17 -36.57 23.52 -3.66
N ILE A 18 -36.20 24.79 -3.73
CA ILE A 18 -34.91 25.19 -4.33
C ILE A 18 -33.75 24.69 -3.46
N LEU A 19 -33.85 24.85 -2.13
CA LEU A 19 -32.82 24.35 -1.22
C LEU A 19 -32.75 22.83 -1.21
N ASN A 20 -33.88 22.13 -1.30
CA ASN A 20 -33.90 20.68 -1.44
C ASN A 20 -33.12 20.23 -2.67
N THR A 21 -33.35 20.86 -3.82
CA THR A 21 -32.63 20.55 -5.06
C THR A 21 -31.14 20.83 -4.93
N LEU A 22 -30.74 21.97 -4.34
CA LEU A 22 -29.33 22.29 -4.12
C LEU A 22 -28.66 21.30 -3.16
N CYS A 23 -29.30 20.96 -2.04
CA CYS A 23 -28.79 19.98 -1.09
C CYS A 23 -28.61 18.60 -1.74
N ALA A 24 -29.60 18.15 -2.51
CA ALA A 24 -29.52 16.88 -3.24
C ALA A 24 -28.40 16.90 -4.29
N ALA A 25 -28.24 18.00 -5.03
CA ALA A 25 -27.19 18.15 -6.03
C ALA A 25 -25.79 18.13 -5.39
N PHE A 26 -25.57 18.87 -4.30
CA PHE A 26 -24.28 18.87 -3.60
C PHE A 26 -23.96 17.52 -2.98
N LEU A 27 -24.95 16.86 -2.36
CA LEU A 27 -24.77 15.50 -1.86
C LEU A 27 -24.39 14.53 -2.98
N LEU A 28 -25.07 14.60 -4.12
CA LEU A 28 -24.75 13.74 -5.28
C LEU A 28 -23.34 14.00 -5.81
N ILE A 29 -22.92 15.27 -5.93
CA ILE A 29 -21.57 15.64 -6.36
C ILE A 29 -20.53 15.06 -5.39
N ILE A 30 -20.74 15.20 -4.08
CA ILE A 30 -19.84 14.67 -3.05
C ILE A 30 -19.74 13.14 -3.16
N LEU A 31 -20.87 12.44 -3.31
CA LEU A 31 -20.88 10.99 -3.44
C LEU A 31 -20.16 10.54 -4.73
N ILE A 32 -20.44 11.18 -5.88
CA ILE A 32 -19.76 10.87 -7.14
C ILE A 32 -18.25 11.09 -7.00
N ALA A 33 -17.84 12.23 -6.44
CA ALA A 33 -16.42 12.54 -6.25
C ALA A 33 -15.74 11.54 -5.30
N GLY A 34 -16.40 11.16 -4.20
CA GLY A 34 -15.88 10.20 -3.24
C GLY A 34 -15.72 8.79 -3.82
N PHE A 35 -16.64 8.36 -4.68
CA PHE A 35 -16.59 7.01 -5.26
C PHE A 35 -15.82 6.91 -6.57
N TRP A 36 -15.50 8.02 -7.25
CA TRP A 36 -14.80 8.00 -8.53
C TRP A 36 -13.32 7.54 -8.40
N PRO A 37 -12.81 6.65 -9.27
CA PRO A 37 -13.45 6.05 -10.45
C PRO A 37 -14.27 4.76 -10.19
N GLY A 38 -14.34 4.27 -8.96
CA GLY A 38 -15.28 3.21 -8.56
C GLY A 38 -14.88 1.80 -8.98
N ASP A 39 -13.59 1.56 -9.24
CA ASP A 39 -13.10 0.23 -9.62
C ASP A 39 -12.90 -0.67 -8.40
N PHE A 40 -13.94 -1.42 -8.04
CA PHE A 40 -13.92 -2.39 -6.93
C PHE A 40 -13.22 -3.71 -7.30
N PHE A 41 -13.02 -3.96 -8.60
CA PHE A 41 -12.44 -5.21 -9.09
C PHE A 41 -11.33 -4.93 -10.13
N PRO A 42 -10.31 -4.15 -9.76
CA PRO A 42 -9.26 -3.78 -10.69
C PRO A 42 -8.51 -5.01 -11.18
N ALA A 43 -8.17 -5.02 -12.46
CA ALA A 43 -7.30 -6.04 -13.03
C ALA A 43 -5.93 -6.01 -12.34
N ASN A 44 -5.42 -7.18 -11.98
CA ASN A 44 -4.09 -7.31 -11.42
C ASN A 44 -3.03 -6.99 -12.48
N LYS A 45 -2.22 -5.95 -12.25
CA LYS A 45 -1.26 -5.43 -13.24
C LYS A 45 0.04 -6.23 -13.25
N VAL A 46 -0.08 -7.52 -13.53
CA VAL A 46 1.01 -8.49 -13.66
C VAL A 46 0.83 -9.25 -14.97
N THR A 47 1.90 -9.35 -15.76
CA THR A 47 1.92 -10.06 -17.05
C THR A 47 3.15 -10.94 -17.13
N TRP A 48 3.07 -12.06 -17.86
CA TRP A 48 4.24 -12.85 -18.20
C TRP A 48 5.10 -12.12 -19.23
N LEU A 49 6.41 -12.36 -19.21
CA LEU A 49 7.31 -11.90 -20.26
C LEU A 49 7.23 -12.85 -21.48
N GLU A 50 7.20 -12.28 -22.69
CA GLU A 50 7.10 -13.06 -23.92
C GLU A 50 8.46 -13.64 -24.37
N GLU A 51 9.52 -12.85 -24.24
CA GLU A 51 10.84 -13.14 -24.80
C GLU A 51 11.75 -13.97 -23.87
N ARG A 52 11.43 -14.02 -22.56
CA ARG A 52 12.23 -14.72 -21.55
C ARG A 52 11.38 -15.14 -20.36
N ASP A 53 11.92 -16.03 -19.54
CA ASP A 53 11.27 -16.43 -18.29
C ASP A 53 11.23 -15.25 -17.31
N GLY A 54 10.09 -15.09 -16.63
CA GLY A 54 9.84 -13.95 -15.75
C GLY A 54 8.44 -13.35 -15.86
N VAL A 55 8.17 -12.44 -14.93
CA VAL A 55 6.91 -11.69 -14.81
C VAL A 55 7.18 -10.20 -14.70
N ARG A 56 6.33 -9.39 -15.34
CA ARG A 56 6.37 -7.93 -15.34
C ARG A 56 5.27 -7.35 -14.47
N PHE A 57 5.65 -6.43 -13.61
CA PHE A 57 4.77 -5.54 -12.87
C PHE A 57 4.75 -4.16 -13.55
N TYR A 58 3.58 -3.66 -13.90
CA TYR A 58 3.41 -2.39 -14.64
C TYR A 58 2.41 -1.42 -14.00
N GLY A 59 2.08 -1.65 -12.73
CA GLY A 59 1.19 -0.81 -11.93
C GLY A 59 0.85 -1.52 -10.62
N GLN A 60 -0.39 -1.40 -10.14
CA GLN A 60 -0.89 -2.11 -8.97
C GLN A 60 -1.03 -3.62 -9.26
N GLY A 61 0.12 -4.31 -9.26
CA GLY A 61 0.25 -5.74 -9.44
C GLY A 61 0.59 -6.43 -8.12
N ILE A 62 0.21 -7.69 -7.97
CA ILE A 62 0.56 -8.52 -6.82
C ILE A 62 0.63 -9.99 -7.21
N ILE A 63 1.61 -10.69 -6.65
CA ILE A 63 1.69 -12.16 -6.68
C ILE A 63 1.78 -12.61 -5.23
N ILE A 64 1.04 -13.66 -4.88
CA ILE A 64 0.94 -14.16 -3.51
C ILE A 64 1.22 -15.65 -3.45
N SER A 65 1.87 -16.11 -2.39
CA SER A 65 1.89 -17.55 -2.05
C SER A 65 0.45 -18.05 -1.91
N ALA A 66 0.13 -19.20 -2.51
CA ALA A 66 -1.19 -19.80 -2.42
C ALA A 66 -1.59 -20.02 -0.95
N ASP A 67 -2.88 -19.86 -0.65
CA ASP A 67 -3.47 -20.16 0.67
C ASP A 67 -3.67 -21.67 0.86
N SER A 68 -2.75 -22.49 0.34
CA SER A 68 -2.73 -23.89 0.68
C SER A 68 -2.40 -23.96 2.16
N GLY A 69 -3.31 -24.51 2.97
CA GLY A 69 -3.13 -24.71 4.41
C GLY A 69 -1.91 -25.57 4.80
N GLN A 70 -0.98 -25.82 3.87
CA GLN A 70 0.37 -26.33 4.06
C GLN A 70 1.35 -25.19 3.81
N LYS A 71 1.48 -24.41 4.88
CA LYS A 71 2.42 -23.31 5.13
C LYS A 71 3.84 -23.76 4.78
N LEU A 72 4.74 -22.82 4.44
CA LEU A 72 6.20 -22.97 4.62
C LEU A 72 6.42 -23.75 5.91
N GLN A 73 6.70 -25.05 5.81
CA GLN A 73 6.54 -25.92 6.97
C GLN A 73 7.46 -25.40 8.07
N SER A 74 6.88 -25.10 9.24
CA SER A 74 7.57 -24.52 10.39
C SER A 74 8.78 -25.34 10.85
N SER A 75 8.88 -26.60 10.40
CA SER A 75 10.02 -27.52 10.55
C SER A 75 11.27 -27.14 9.74
N ASN A 76 11.16 -26.32 8.70
CA ASN A 76 12.27 -26.06 7.79
C ASN A 76 13.29 -25.04 8.34
N PHE A 77 12.92 -24.13 9.26
CA PHE A 77 13.81 -23.04 9.73
C PHE A 77 14.43 -23.29 11.13
N SER A 78 14.72 -24.53 11.49
CA SER A 78 15.31 -24.89 12.79
C SER A 78 16.67 -24.23 13.07
N SER A 79 17.37 -23.79 12.03
CA SER A 79 18.74 -23.23 12.06
C SER A 79 18.81 -21.71 12.30
N LYS A 80 17.68 -21.01 12.47
CA LYS A 80 17.60 -19.52 12.51
C LYS A 80 18.37 -18.84 11.37
N SER A 81 18.45 -19.51 10.22
CA SER A 81 19.21 -19.07 9.05
C SER A 81 18.32 -19.10 7.82
N ILE A 82 18.54 -18.15 6.92
CA ILE A 82 17.80 -18.03 5.67
C ILE A 82 18.72 -17.45 4.60
N SER A 83 18.59 -17.94 3.37
CA SER A 83 19.11 -17.23 2.20
C SER A 83 18.00 -16.96 1.22
N LEU A 84 18.02 -15.78 0.63
CA LEU A 84 17.11 -15.36 -0.42
C LEU A 84 17.95 -14.99 -1.64
N GLU A 85 17.55 -15.51 -2.79
CA GLU A 85 18.06 -15.09 -4.09
C GLU A 85 16.92 -14.48 -4.89
N LEU A 86 17.20 -13.35 -5.55
CA LEU A 86 16.23 -12.62 -6.34
C LEU A 86 16.89 -12.06 -7.59
N TRP A 87 16.40 -12.45 -8.75
CA TRP A 87 16.80 -11.90 -10.04
C TRP A 87 15.72 -10.95 -10.53
N LEU A 88 16.08 -9.68 -10.76
CA LEU A 88 15.12 -8.65 -11.12
C LEU A 88 15.69 -7.61 -12.09
N ARG A 89 14.81 -6.86 -12.73
CA ARG A 89 15.12 -5.73 -13.60
C ARG A 89 14.18 -4.55 -13.30
N PRO A 90 14.63 -3.47 -12.64
CA PRO A 90 13.79 -2.31 -12.38
C PRO A 90 13.43 -1.56 -13.67
N ALA A 91 12.16 -1.19 -13.85
CA ALA A 91 11.74 -0.40 -15.02
C ALA A 91 11.76 1.12 -14.76
N LEU A 92 11.74 1.55 -13.50
CA LEU A 92 11.64 2.95 -13.09
C LEU A 92 12.62 3.28 -11.97
N GLU A 93 12.99 4.55 -11.84
CA GLU A 93 13.47 5.09 -10.56
C GLU A 93 12.27 5.53 -9.72
N THR A 94 12.26 5.18 -8.43
CA THR A 94 11.07 5.32 -7.58
C THR A 94 11.22 6.43 -6.54
N GLY A 95 10.10 7.06 -6.16
CA GLY A 95 10.09 8.15 -5.16
C GLY A 95 9.44 7.77 -3.82
N ASN A 96 8.86 6.59 -3.69
CA ASN A 96 7.96 6.19 -2.59
C ASN A 96 8.33 4.84 -1.96
N ALA A 97 9.55 4.33 -2.19
CA ALA A 97 10.01 3.04 -1.67
C ALA A 97 9.04 1.87 -1.93
N PRO A 98 8.61 1.57 -3.17
CA PRO A 98 7.73 0.41 -3.41
C PRO A 98 8.36 -0.91 -3.01
N SER A 99 7.53 -1.86 -2.60
CA SER A 99 7.93 -3.20 -2.18
C SER A 99 8.07 -4.15 -3.37
N ILE A 100 9.25 -4.73 -3.54
CA ILE A 100 9.57 -5.77 -4.52
C ILE A 100 9.16 -7.14 -3.98
N LEU A 101 9.49 -7.39 -2.71
CA LEU A 101 9.21 -8.64 -2.01
C LEU A 101 8.87 -8.35 -0.55
N THR A 102 7.81 -8.96 -0.04
CA THR A 102 7.38 -8.82 1.36
C THR A 102 7.09 -10.18 2.00
N PHE A 103 7.59 -10.40 3.22
CA PHE A 103 7.22 -11.48 4.11
C PHE A 103 6.21 -10.93 5.13
N TYR A 104 4.99 -11.48 5.12
CA TYR A 104 3.87 -10.95 5.89
C TYR A 104 3.22 -12.00 6.79
N ASP A 105 3.19 -11.76 8.10
CA ASP A 105 2.62 -12.65 9.13
C ASP A 105 1.27 -12.17 9.70
N GLY A 106 0.61 -11.21 9.02
CA GLY A 106 -0.62 -10.60 9.52
C GLY A 106 -0.40 -9.40 10.44
N LYS A 107 0.83 -9.14 10.90
CA LYS A 107 1.14 -8.05 11.85
C LYS A 107 1.86 -6.89 11.17
N SER A 108 1.90 -5.73 11.83
CA SER A 108 2.63 -4.55 11.36
C SER A 108 3.64 -4.11 12.44
N PRO A 109 4.85 -3.66 12.05
CA PRO A 109 5.40 -3.55 10.68
C PRO A 109 5.64 -4.93 10.04
N ASP A 110 5.77 -5.04 8.72
CA ASP A 110 6.02 -6.33 8.04
C ASP A 110 7.29 -7.03 8.56
N LEU A 111 7.39 -8.36 8.42
CA LEU A 111 8.56 -9.10 8.93
C LEU A 111 9.83 -8.70 8.17
N LEU A 112 9.75 -8.73 6.85
CA LEU A 112 10.83 -8.34 5.95
C LEU A 112 10.20 -7.74 4.69
N ALA A 113 10.70 -6.60 4.26
CA ALA A 113 10.34 -5.98 2.99
C ALA A 113 11.60 -5.56 2.24
N ILE A 114 11.76 -6.04 1.02
CA ILE A 114 12.76 -5.58 0.06
C ILE A 114 12.10 -4.54 -0.83
N LYS A 115 12.67 -3.35 -0.86
CA LYS A 115 12.07 -2.15 -1.43
C LYS A 115 13.06 -1.45 -2.34
N GLN A 116 12.56 -0.65 -3.28
CA GLN A 116 13.39 0.19 -4.13
C GLN A 116 13.16 1.65 -3.81
N TRP A 117 14.20 2.42 -3.50
CA TRP A 117 14.13 3.89 -3.41
C TRP A 117 15.07 4.51 -4.44
N ARG A 118 14.55 5.25 -5.42
CA ARG A 118 15.32 5.70 -6.60
C ARG A 118 15.97 4.50 -7.27
N SER A 119 17.29 4.47 -7.36
CA SER A 119 18.10 3.33 -7.81
C SER A 119 18.72 2.54 -6.64
N HIS A 120 18.21 2.70 -5.42
CA HIS A 120 18.76 2.08 -4.21
C HIS A 120 17.91 0.88 -3.79
N LEU A 121 18.57 -0.17 -3.33
CA LEU A 121 17.92 -1.25 -2.60
C LEU A 121 17.76 -0.82 -1.14
N VAL A 122 16.55 -0.96 -0.59
CA VAL A 122 16.25 -0.68 0.81
C VAL A 122 15.58 -1.91 1.39
N ILE A 123 16.07 -2.37 2.53
CA ILE A 123 15.57 -3.57 3.20
C ILE A 123 15.10 -3.16 4.58
N TRP A 124 13.82 -3.38 4.84
CA TRP A 124 13.19 -3.15 6.12
C TRP A 124 12.93 -4.49 6.80
N SER A 125 13.36 -4.63 8.06
CA SER A 125 13.04 -5.81 8.86
C SER A 125 12.46 -5.44 10.21
N ARG A 126 11.51 -6.25 10.70
CA ARG A 126 11.00 -6.11 12.06
C ARG A 126 12.12 -6.50 13.05
N PRO A 127 12.43 -5.65 14.05
CA PRO A 127 13.42 -6.01 15.07
C PRO A 127 12.89 -7.15 15.95
N GLU A 128 13.75 -8.09 16.33
CA GLU A 128 13.40 -9.19 17.26
C GLU A 128 13.19 -8.67 18.69
N ASP A 129 13.94 -7.64 19.09
CA ASP A 129 13.79 -6.96 20.38
C ASP A 129 13.10 -5.59 20.18
N PRO A 130 11.86 -5.40 20.66
CA PRO A 130 11.15 -4.12 20.56
C PRO A 130 11.88 -2.96 21.24
N THR A 131 12.73 -3.22 22.23
CA THR A 131 13.49 -2.19 22.95
C THR A 131 14.71 -1.70 22.15
N SER A 132 15.14 -2.45 21.13
CA SER A 132 16.24 -2.09 20.23
C SER A 132 15.87 -1.06 19.16
N GLN A 133 14.63 -0.55 19.17
CA GLN A 133 14.13 0.43 18.22
C GLN A 133 14.94 1.73 18.27
N LYS A 134 15.59 2.07 17.15
CA LYS A 134 16.24 3.38 17.00
C LYS A 134 15.19 4.46 16.76
N ARG A 135 15.12 5.45 17.65
CA ARG A 135 14.43 6.76 17.44
C ARG A 135 13.05 6.66 16.77
N GLY A 136 12.13 5.90 17.34
CA GLY A 136 10.73 5.87 16.90
C GLY A 136 10.46 5.24 15.53
N LYS A 137 11.47 4.64 14.86
CA LYS A 137 11.24 3.80 13.69
C LYS A 137 10.84 2.38 14.12
N PRO A 138 9.72 1.84 13.63
CA PRO A 138 9.28 0.48 14.01
C PRO A 138 10.11 -0.62 13.33
N TYR A 139 11.01 -0.29 12.40
CA TYR A 139 11.80 -1.22 11.59
C TYR A 139 13.31 -0.95 11.66
N SER A 140 14.11 -1.99 11.42
CA SER A 140 15.52 -1.90 11.06
C SER A 140 15.66 -1.64 9.57
N GLU A 141 16.63 -0.81 9.16
CA GLU A 141 16.82 -0.43 7.76
C GLU A 141 18.27 -0.67 7.33
N VAL A 142 18.43 -1.36 6.19
CA VAL A 142 19.70 -1.52 5.48
C VAL A 142 19.51 -1.02 4.05
N GLY A 143 20.40 -0.15 3.57
CA GLY A 143 20.31 0.45 2.24
C GLY A 143 21.59 0.29 1.43
N PHE A 144 21.44 0.08 0.11
CA PHE A 144 22.53 -0.02 -0.86
C PHE A 144 22.32 0.98 -1.99
N LEU A 145 23.22 1.96 -2.10
CA LEU A 145 23.14 3.02 -3.10
C LEU A 145 23.44 2.46 -4.50
N LYS A 146 22.65 2.91 -5.48
CA LYS A 146 22.75 2.54 -6.91
C LYS A 146 22.74 1.02 -7.19
N ALA A 147 22.22 0.23 -6.26
CA ALA A 147 22.13 -1.22 -6.37
C ALA A 147 21.07 -1.70 -7.36
N LEU A 148 20.09 -0.84 -7.69
CA LEU A 148 18.98 -1.14 -8.58
C LEU A 148 18.95 -0.13 -9.76
N PRO A 149 19.93 -0.16 -10.66
CA PRO A 149 19.92 0.68 -11.85
C PRO A 149 18.71 0.38 -12.74
N LYS A 150 18.15 1.43 -13.32
CA LYS A 150 17.02 1.33 -14.25
C LYS A 150 17.42 0.50 -15.48
N ASP A 151 16.51 -0.37 -15.93
CA ASP A 151 16.59 -1.19 -17.13
C ASP A 151 17.78 -2.15 -17.18
N GLN A 152 18.33 -2.51 -16.01
CA GLN A 152 19.45 -3.43 -15.88
C GLN A 152 19.08 -4.62 -14.99
N ASP A 153 19.52 -5.79 -15.42
CA ASP A 153 19.35 -7.04 -14.67
C ASP A 153 20.28 -7.01 -13.43
N VAL A 154 19.72 -7.33 -12.27
CA VAL A 154 20.44 -7.40 -11.00
C VAL A 154 20.08 -8.70 -10.31
N PHE A 155 21.11 -9.46 -9.92
CA PHE A 155 20.95 -10.65 -9.10
C PHE A 155 21.38 -10.34 -7.66
N ILE A 156 20.46 -10.52 -6.71
CA ILE A 156 20.66 -10.18 -5.31
C ILE A 156 20.62 -11.46 -4.50
N THR A 157 21.66 -11.71 -3.71
CA THR A 157 21.65 -12.78 -2.70
C THR A 157 21.81 -12.18 -1.32
N ILE A 158 20.91 -12.54 -0.42
CA ILE A 158 20.95 -12.15 1.00
C ILE A 158 21.08 -13.42 1.81
N THR A 159 22.16 -13.57 2.57
CA THR A 159 22.37 -14.73 3.44
C THR A 159 22.39 -14.26 4.88
N SER A 160 21.58 -14.87 5.74
CA SER A 160 21.48 -14.51 7.15
C SER A 160 21.56 -15.76 8.02
N GLY A 161 22.37 -15.71 9.08
CA GLY A 161 22.55 -16.82 10.01
C GLY A 161 23.17 -16.38 11.33
N THR A 162 23.84 -17.31 12.02
CA THR A 162 24.47 -17.04 13.33
C THR A 162 25.54 -15.96 13.26
N GLU A 163 26.28 -15.89 12.16
CA GLU A 163 27.37 -14.93 11.94
C GLU A 163 26.89 -13.53 11.49
N GLY A 164 25.57 -13.33 11.38
CA GLY A 164 24.96 -12.08 10.91
C GLY A 164 24.42 -12.20 9.49
N THR A 165 24.35 -11.08 8.77
CA THR A 165 23.79 -11.02 7.41
C THR A 165 24.81 -10.53 6.39
N ALA A 166 24.95 -11.24 5.28
CA ALA A 166 25.77 -10.89 4.14
C ALA A 166 24.91 -10.60 2.90
N TYR A 167 25.34 -9.61 2.12
CA TYR A 167 24.63 -9.11 0.95
C TYR A 167 25.55 -9.19 -0.26
N TYR A 168 25.06 -9.83 -1.32
CA TYR A 168 25.78 -10.05 -2.56
C TYR A 168 24.99 -9.47 -3.73
N PHE A 169 25.72 -8.91 -4.68
CA PHE A 169 25.18 -8.45 -5.95
C PHE A 169 25.95 -9.10 -7.07
N ASN A 170 25.26 -9.74 -8.01
CA ASN A 170 25.83 -10.45 -9.15
C ASN A 170 26.95 -11.43 -8.74
N GLY A 171 26.68 -12.23 -7.70
CA GLY A 171 27.64 -13.20 -7.15
C GLY A 171 28.76 -12.63 -6.28
N GLN A 172 28.88 -11.30 -6.15
CA GLN A 172 29.97 -10.65 -5.42
C GLN A 172 29.53 -10.12 -4.06
N LEU A 173 30.31 -10.44 -3.00
CA LEU A 173 30.07 -9.93 -1.66
C LEU A 173 30.23 -8.41 -1.62
N THR A 174 29.16 -7.71 -1.27
CA THR A 174 29.16 -6.25 -1.18
C THR A 174 29.28 -5.77 0.26
N LYS A 175 28.58 -6.42 1.20
CA LYS A 175 28.61 -6.00 2.61
C LYS A 175 28.20 -7.10 3.57
N THR A 176 28.78 -7.08 4.77
CA THR A 176 28.40 -7.93 5.89
C THR A 176 28.00 -7.08 7.10
N TYR A 177 27.03 -7.59 7.86
CA TYR A 177 26.53 -6.98 9.08
C TYR A 177 26.48 -8.05 10.19
N PRO A 178 27.55 -8.19 10.99
CA PRO A 178 27.67 -9.28 11.97
C PRO A 178 26.62 -9.24 13.10
N ARG A 179 26.12 -8.05 13.44
CA ARG A 179 25.12 -7.83 14.51
C ARG A 179 23.70 -7.65 14.00
N HIS A 180 23.47 -7.83 12.70
CA HIS A 180 22.14 -7.73 12.10
C HIS A 180 21.75 -9.09 11.57
N ARG A 181 20.58 -9.56 11.98
CA ARG A 181 19.99 -10.81 11.52
C ARG A 181 18.61 -10.52 10.96
N LEU A 182 18.25 -11.25 9.90
CA LEU A 182 16.88 -11.26 9.43
C LEU A 182 16.00 -12.00 10.45
N PRO A 183 14.73 -11.58 10.63
CA PRO A 183 13.85 -12.05 11.70
C PRO A 183 13.27 -13.46 11.41
N THR A 184 14.17 -14.43 11.26
CA THR A 184 13.87 -15.83 10.94
C THR A 184 13.07 -16.55 12.03
N GLY A 185 13.15 -16.10 13.28
CA GLY A 185 12.40 -16.69 14.40
C GLY A 185 10.89 -16.62 14.23
N TYR A 186 10.38 -15.69 13.41
CA TYR A 186 8.95 -15.54 13.12
C TYR A 186 8.49 -16.31 11.88
N LEU A 187 9.40 -16.86 11.09
CA LEU A 187 9.09 -17.65 9.89
C LEU A 187 8.46 -19.02 10.23
N GLN A 188 8.38 -19.37 11.52
CA GLN A 188 7.64 -20.51 12.03
C GLN A 188 6.12 -20.27 12.07
N ASN A 189 5.67 -19.02 11.91
CA ASN A 189 4.25 -18.65 11.85
C ASN A 189 3.71 -18.71 10.42
N ASN A 190 2.40 -18.51 10.23
CA ASN A 190 1.78 -18.40 8.89
C ASN A 190 2.30 -17.14 8.16
N VAL A 191 3.43 -17.27 7.47
CA VAL A 191 4.02 -16.19 6.69
C VAL A 191 3.60 -16.33 5.23
N ARG A 192 3.04 -15.24 4.68
CA ARG A 192 2.73 -15.11 3.26
C ARG A 192 3.84 -14.38 2.54
N LEU A 193 4.20 -14.91 1.37
CA LEU A 193 5.13 -14.28 0.45
C LEU A 193 4.35 -13.43 -0.54
N ILE A 194 4.76 -12.17 -0.71
CA ILE A 194 4.11 -11.21 -1.60
C ILE A 194 5.17 -10.61 -2.53
N LEU A 195 4.96 -10.66 -3.84
CA LEU A 195 5.82 -10.00 -4.83
C LEU A 195 5.14 -8.79 -5.45
N GLY A 196 5.95 -7.77 -5.70
CA GLY A 196 5.61 -6.55 -6.41
C GLY A 196 4.70 -5.58 -5.66
N ASN A 197 4.36 -5.84 -4.39
CA ASN A 197 3.54 -4.94 -3.59
C ASN A 197 3.70 -5.11 -2.07
N SER A 198 3.18 -4.15 -1.31
CA SER A 198 2.92 -4.30 0.12
C SER A 198 1.64 -5.11 0.38
N PRO A 199 1.42 -5.62 1.61
CA PRO A 199 0.17 -6.28 1.96
C PRO A 199 -1.06 -5.37 1.81
N SER A 200 -0.90 -4.05 2.00
CA SER A 200 -1.97 -3.05 1.79
C SER A 200 -2.29 -2.79 0.34
N GLY A 201 -1.37 -3.12 -0.59
CA GLY A 201 -1.59 -2.88 -2.01
C GLY A 201 -1.16 -1.51 -2.55
N GLU A 202 -0.71 -0.64 -1.65
CA GLU A 202 -0.40 0.77 -1.92
C GLU A 202 1.05 0.98 -2.38
N SER A 203 1.95 0.06 -2.05
CA SER A 203 3.39 0.19 -2.28
C SER A 203 3.85 -0.72 -3.43
N TYR A 204 3.23 -0.55 -4.59
CA TYR A 204 3.45 -1.40 -5.76
C TYR A 204 4.73 -1.06 -6.52
N TRP A 205 5.45 -2.09 -6.96
CA TRP A 205 6.69 -1.98 -7.70
C TRP A 205 6.48 -2.11 -9.20
N THR A 206 7.39 -1.56 -10.00
CA THR A 206 7.34 -1.63 -11.48
C THR A 206 8.68 -2.10 -12.02
N GLY A 207 8.64 -3.22 -12.74
CA GLY A 207 9.82 -3.91 -13.26
C GLY A 207 9.54 -5.39 -13.44
N ASP A 208 10.60 -6.13 -13.74
CA ASP A 208 10.53 -7.55 -14.03
C ASP A 208 11.17 -8.37 -12.90
N ILE A 209 10.52 -9.45 -12.49
CA ILE A 209 11.12 -10.49 -11.64
C ILE A 209 11.37 -11.70 -12.54
N LEU A 210 12.62 -12.12 -12.58
CA LEU A 210 13.14 -13.12 -13.51
C LEU A 210 13.41 -14.46 -12.84
N GLY A 211 13.54 -14.46 -11.50
CA GLY A 211 13.84 -15.67 -10.73
C GLY A 211 13.87 -15.39 -9.24
N MET A 212 13.52 -16.38 -8.44
CA MET A 212 13.61 -16.31 -6.98
C MET A 212 13.90 -17.68 -6.37
N ALA A 213 14.77 -17.73 -5.37
CA ALA A 213 14.99 -18.92 -4.54
C ALA A 213 15.06 -18.57 -3.06
N ILE A 214 14.60 -19.48 -2.20
CA ILE A 214 14.67 -19.36 -0.73
C ILE A 214 15.27 -20.65 -0.16
N PHE A 215 16.24 -20.48 0.73
CA PHE A 215 16.92 -21.56 1.45
C PHE A 215 16.74 -21.40 2.96
N ASN A 216 16.65 -22.51 3.70
CA ASN A 216 16.59 -22.52 5.17
C ASN A 216 17.98 -22.51 5.85
N ARG A 217 19.01 -22.06 5.12
CA ARG A 217 20.39 -22.01 5.58
C ARG A 217 21.07 -20.77 5.04
N ALA A 218 22.17 -20.38 5.67
CA ALA A 218 23.06 -19.38 5.12
C ALA A 218 23.93 -20.02 4.02
N LEU A 219 23.86 -19.52 2.79
CA LEU A 219 24.75 -19.90 1.69
C LEU A 219 26.15 -19.33 1.93
N LYS A 220 27.17 -20.13 1.60
CA LYS A 220 28.58 -19.71 1.60
C LYS A 220 28.91 -18.90 0.34
N PRO A 221 29.95 -18.05 0.37
CA PRO A 221 30.34 -17.24 -0.80
C PRO A 221 30.52 -18.03 -2.10
N ASP A 222 31.15 -19.22 -2.04
CA ASP A 222 31.35 -20.06 -3.22
C ASP A 222 30.03 -20.67 -3.74
N GLU A 223 29.04 -20.88 -2.87
CA GLU A 223 27.71 -21.34 -3.26
C GLU A 223 26.97 -20.21 -3.97
N VAL A 224 26.95 -19.01 -3.37
CA VAL A 224 26.34 -17.81 -3.98
C VAL A 224 26.89 -17.52 -5.38
N LEU A 225 28.20 -17.65 -5.58
CA LEU A 225 28.81 -17.42 -6.90
C LEU A 225 28.38 -18.49 -7.91
N ARG A 226 28.32 -19.77 -7.51
CA ARG A 226 27.87 -20.87 -8.37
C ARG A 226 26.39 -20.75 -8.72
N ASP A 227 25.56 -20.39 -7.76
CA ASP A 227 24.12 -20.20 -7.96
C ASP A 227 23.90 -19.07 -8.96
N TYR A 228 24.55 -17.92 -8.75
CA TYR A 228 24.55 -16.80 -9.70
C TYR A 228 24.94 -17.23 -11.12
N GLN A 229 26.04 -17.97 -11.28
CA GLN A 229 26.48 -18.47 -12.58
C GLN A 229 25.44 -19.39 -13.23
N SER A 230 24.78 -20.23 -12.44
CA SER A 230 23.73 -21.16 -12.92
C SER A 230 22.49 -20.39 -13.40
N TRP A 231 22.07 -19.35 -12.66
CA TRP A 231 21.01 -18.44 -13.10
C TRP A 231 21.37 -17.71 -14.41
N MET A 232 22.60 -17.19 -14.52
CA MET A 232 23.05 -16.51 -15.75
C MET A 232 23.20 -17.46 -16.94
N ALA A 233 23.46 -18.73 -16.69
CA ALA A 233 23.48 -19.79 -17.71
C ALA A 233 22.08 -20.31 -18.08
N ASN A 234 21.01 -19.75 -17.49
CA ASN A 234 19.63 -20.20 -17.67
C ASN A 234 19.41 -21.67 -17.26
N ASP A 235 20.14 -22.15 -16.25
CA ASP A 235 19.98 -23.47 -15.64
C ASP A 235 19.65 -23.38 -14.14
N PRO A 236 18.53 -22.75 -13.77
CA PRO A 236 18.11 -22.68 -12.37
C PRO A 236 17.68 -24.04 -11.80
N PHE A 237 17.45 -25.04 -12.65
CA PHE A 237 17.03 -26.38 -12.23
C PHE A 237 18.16 -27.18 -11.56
N SER A 238 19.42 -26.83 -11.84
CA SER A 238 20.60 -27.36 -11.14
C SER A 238 20.52 -27.17 -9.61
N LEU A 239 19.87 -26.08 -9.15
CA LEU A 239 19.68 -25.76 -7.73
C LEU A 239 18.78 -26.78 -7.01
N ARG A 240 18.01 -27.61 -7.71
CA ARG A 240 17.06 -28.55 -7.07
C ARG A 240 17.72 -29.53 -6.10
N GLN A 241 19.01 -29.82 -6.31
CA GLN A 241 19.77 -30.74 -5.46
C GLN A 241 20.50 -30.03 -4.30
N GLU A 242 20.44 -28.70 -4.26
CA GLU A 242 21.02 -27.90 -3.19
C GLU A 242 20.39 -28.27 -1.84
N SER A 243 21.22 -28.49 -0.85
CA SER A 243 20.73 -28.71 0.52
C SER A 243 19.96 -27.48 1.01
N GLY A 244 18.83 -27.71 1.68
CA GLY A 244 18.08 -26.63 2.32
C GLY A 244 17.30 -25.69 1.39
N LEU A 245 17.22 -25.99 0.09
CA LEU A 245 16.30 -25.29 -0.82
C LEU A 245 14.85 -25.54 -0.41
N ILE A 246 14.08 -24.48 -0.17
CA ILE A 246 12.65 -24.56 0.22
C ILE A 246 11.75 -24.11 -0.92
N SER A 247 12.18 -23.08 -1.65
CA SER A 247 11.40 -22.54 -2.76
C SER A 247 12.30 -22.16 -3.91
N LEU A 248 11.88 -22.52 -5.12
CA LEU A 248 12.56 -22.14 -6.36
C LEU A 248 11.51 -21.81 -7.43
N TYR A 249 11.54 -20.57 -7.90
CA TYR A 249 10.61 -20.01 -8.87
C TYR A 249 11.38 -19.39 -10.05
N PRO A 250 11.57 -20.13 -11.15
CA PRO A 250 12.19 -19.60 -12.37
C PRO A 250 11.24 -18.82 -13.27
N PHE A 251 9.92 -18.89 -13.02
CA PHE A 251 8.90 -18.23 -13.84
C PHE A 251 8.90 -18.69 -15.31
N TYR A 252 9.11 -19.98 -15.55
CA TYR A 252 9.18 -20.59 -16.88
C TYR A 252 7.81 -20.84 -17.53
N GLU A 253 6.70 -20.67 -16.79
CA GLU A 253 5.36 -21.02 -17.26
C GLU A 253 4.88 -20.14 -18.41
N ARG A 254 5.29 -18.86 -18.43
CA ARG A 254 4.99 -17.83 -19.46
C ARG A 254 3.51 -17.55 -19.73
N LYS A 255 2.58 -18.24 -19.07
CA LYS A 255 1.14 -18.06 -19.19
C LYS A 255 0.42 -18.63 -17.97
N GLY A 256 -0.85 -18.29 -17.83
CA GLY A 256 -1.68 -18.78 -16.74
C GLY A 256 -1.54 -17.94 -15.48
N LYS A 257 -2.04 -18.48 -14.36
CA LYS A 257 -2.21 -17.76 -13.09
C LYS A 257 -1.38 -18.34 -11.95
N THR A 258 -0.60 -19.39 -12.23
CA THR A 258 0.11 -20.17 -11.23
C THR A 258 1.59 -20.15 -11.56
N ILE A 259 2.42 -20.03 -10.54
CA ILE A 259 3.87 -20.12 -10.63
C ILE A 259 4.28 -21.29 -9.74
N ASN A 260 4.88 -22.30 -10.34
CA ASN A 260 5.21 -23.53 -9.65
C ASN A 260 6.48 -23.34 -8.81
N ASN A 261 6.43 -23.83 -7.57
CA ASN A 261 7.64 -24.02 -6.80
C ASN A 261 8.27 -25.36 -7.17
N ILE A 262 9.47 -25.32 -7.76
CA ILE A 262 10.18 -26.53 -8.19
C ILE A 262 10.71 -27.33 -7.00
N ALA A 263 11.00 -26.66 -5.88
CA ALA A 263 11.48 -27.30 -4.66
C ALA A 263 10.36 -28.04 -3.93
N ASN A 264 9.12 -27.54 -4.01
CA ASN A 264 7.94 -28.16 -3.41
C ASN A 264 6.67 -27.87 -4.23
N GLN A 265 6.15 -28.86 -4.93
CA GLN A 265 5.00 -28.70 -5.85
C GLN A 265 3.70 -28.29 -5.15
N ASP A 266 3.58 -28.54 -3.83
CA ASP A 266 2.39 -28.19 -3.04
C ASP A 266 2.35 -26.70 -2.64
N GLU A 267 3.46 -25.98 -2.80
CA GLU A 267 3.63 -24.58 -2.40
C GLU A 267 3.77 -23.66 -3.63
N MET A 268 2.71 -23.53 -4.44
CA MET A 268 2.70 -22.63 -5.60
C MET A 268 2.43 -21.16 -5.22
N MET A 269 2.83 -20.23 -6.09
CA MET A 269 2.34 -18.85 -6.06
C MET A 269 1.23 -18.63 -7.08
N ILE A 270 0.37 -17.66 -6.80
CA ILE A 270 -0.78 -17.31 -7.62
C ILE A 270 -0.63 -15.85 -8.06
N ILE A 271 -0.95 -15.61 -9.34
CA ILE A 271 -1.21 -14.30 -9.93
C ILE A 271 -2.74 -14.14 -9.96
N PRO A 272 -3.36 -13.42 -8.99
CA PRO A 272 -4.80 -13.21 -8.99
C PRO A 272 -5.24 -12.49 -10.27
N GLU A 273 -6.42 -12.79 -10.80
CA GLU A 273 -6.98 -12.00 -11.92
C GLU A 273 -7.42 -10.62 -11.46
N VAL A 274 -8.10 -10.59 -10.32
CA VAL A 274 -8.56 -9.37 -9.68
C VAL A 274 -7.60 -9.04 -8.56
N PHE A 275 -7.05 -7.83 -8.60
CA PHE A 275 -6.20 -7.35 -7.54
C PHE A 275 -7.01 -7.19 -6.24
N LYS A 276 -6.51 -7.82 -5.17
CA LYS A 276 -7.08 -7.73 -3.83
C LYS A 276 -5.95 -7.60 -2.81
N PRO A 277 -5.91 -6.54 -2.00
CA PRO A 277 -4.91 -6.41 -0.95
C PRO A 277 -5.15 -7.45 0.15
N LEU A 278 -4.05 -7.88 0.80
CA LEU A 278 -4.08 -8.86 1.88
C LEU A 278 -4.36 -8.20 3.25
N LYS A 279 -4.10 -6.90 3.35
CA LYS A 279 -4.35 -6.06 4.52
C LYS A 279 -5.25 -4.91 4.12
N ARG A 280 -6.42 -4.80 4.73
CA ARG A 280 -7.28 -3.63 4.59
C ARG A 280 -6.88 -2.56 5.59
N VAL A 281 -6.79 -1.32 5.14
CA VAL A 281 -6.57 -0.14 5.99
C VAL A 281 -7.86 0.67 6.00
N ILE A 282 -8.35 1.00 7.20
CA ILE A 282 -9.56 1.78 7.41
C ILE A 282 -9.16 3.04 8.18
N LEU A 283 -9.56 4.22 7.70
CA LEU A 283 -9.25 5.51 8.32
C LEU A 283 -7.76 5.64 8.65
N ALA A 284 -6.92 5.48 7.63
CA ALA A 284 -5.48 5.61 7.76
C ALA A 284 -5.14 6.97 8.38
N PHE A 285 -4.27 6.97 9.38
CA PHE A 285 -3.66 8.18 9.90
C PHE A 285 -2.25 8.33 9.32
N PRO A 286 -1.79 9.55 8.99
CA PRO A 286 -0.42 9.82 8.60
C PRO A 286 0.59 9.11 9.50
N GLY A 287 1.34 8.18 8.91
CA GLY A 287 2.36 7.41 9.61
C GLY A 287 3.64 8.20 9.88
N TYR A 288 4.64 7.53 10.47
CA TYR A 288 5.93 8.14 10.82
C TYR A 288 6.68 8.73 9.61
N ASP A 289 6.57 8.10 8.44
CA ASP A 289 7.26 8.53 7.21
C ASP A 289 6.43 9.53 6.36
N PHE A 290 5.40 10.13 6.95
CA PHE A 290 4.52 11.06 6.28
C PHE A 290 5.25 12.31 5.77
N ARG A 291 4.91 12.76 4.57
CA ARG A 291 5.50 13.94 3.94
C ARG A 291 4.43 14.93 3.55
N TRP A 292 4.61 16.17 3.99
CA TRP A 292 3.85 17.33 3.50
C TRP A 292 4.29 17.64 2.07
N ASN A 293 3.54 17.12 1.11
CA ASN A 293 3.75 17.38 -0.30
C ASN A 293 2.54 18.12 -0.88
N TRP A 294 2.72 18.68 -2.07
CA TRP A 294 1.65 19.42 -2.73
C TRP A 294 0.40 18.57 -3.01
N PRO A 295 0.50 17.32 -3.50
CA PRO A 295 -0.67 16.46 -3.67
C PRO A 295 -1.50 16.28 -2.38
N PHE A 296 -0.85 15.99 -1.25
CA PHE A 296 -1.55 15.88 0.03
C PHE A 296 -2.25 17.18 0.43
N ILE A 297 -1.60 18.33 0.24
CA ILE A 297 -2.21 19.63 0.53
C ILE A 297 -3.43 19.86 -0.37
N GLN A 298 -3.36 19.47 -1.65
CA GLN A 298 -4.51 19.54 -2.56
C GLN A 298 -5.67 18.68 -2.05
N ASP A 299 -5.41 17.44 -1.63
CA ASP A 299 -6.43 16.53 -1.10
C ASP A 299 -7.11 17.14 0.15
N VAL A 300 -6.32 17.65 1.09
CA VAL A 300 -6.80 18.37 2.28
C VAL A 300 -7.71 19.54 1.92
N LEU A 301 -7.30 20.37 0.96
CA LEU A 301 -8.06 21.54 0.52
C LEU A 301 -9.35 21.14 -0.21
N ILE A 302 -9.31 20.11 -1.06
CA ILE A 302 -10.48 19.61 -1.80
C ILE A 302 -11.52 19.08 -0.81
N ASN A 303 -11.11 18.27 0.16
CA ASN A 303 -11.98 17.72 1.20
C ASN A 303 -12.60 18.83 2.07
N LEU A 304 -11.79 19.81 2.47
CA LEU A 304 -12.28 20.96 3.23
C LEU A 304 -13.28 21.82 2.43
N LEU A 305 -12.89 22.26 1.23
CA LEU A 305 -13.70 23.17 0.42
C LEU A 305 -14.94 22.50 -0.16
N GLY A 306 -14.87 21.21 -0.49
CA GLY A 306 -15.97 20.42 -1.04
C GLY A 306 -17.16 20.29 -0.10
N PHE A 307 -16.92 20.29 1.22
CA PHE A 307 -17.98 20.18 2.23
C PHE A 307 -18.51 21.53 2.75
N ILE A 308 -17.89 22.67 2.42
CA ILE A 308 -18.42 24.00 2.79
C ILE A 308 -19.82 24.23 2.19
N PRO A 309 -20.07 24.00 0.88
CA PRO A 309 -21.41 24.13 0.32
C PRO A 309 -22.43 23.21 1.00
N PHE A 310 -22.04 21.98 1.32
CA PHE A 310 -22.90 21.04 2.05
C PHE A 310 -23.37 21.65 3.37
N GLY A 311 -22.43 22.09 4.22
CA GLY A 311 -22.77 22.71 5.50
C GLY A 311 -23.63 23.97 5.36
N PHE A 312 -23.34 24.80 4.37
CA PHE A 312 -24.09 26.04 4.12
C PHE A 312 -25.54 25.78 3.73
N PHE A 313 -25.78 24.94 2.71
CA PHE A 313 -27.13 24.72 2.17
C PHE A 313 -27.99 23.85 3.08
N PHE A 314 -27.41 22.85 3.74
CA PHE A 314 -28.15 22.03 4.72
C PHE A 314 -28.52 22.83 5.96
N ALA A 315 -27.65 23.72 6.45
CA ALA A 315 -28.00 24.62 7.54
C ALA A 315 -29.15 25.55 7.16
N ALA A 316 -29.11 26.10 5.94
CA ALA A 316 -30.17 26.95 5.41
C ALA A 316 -31.51 26.20 5.28
N LEU A 317 -31.47 24.94 4.87
CA LEU A 317 -32.65 24.10 4.71
C LEU A 317 -33.23 23.68 6.06
N LEU A 318 -32.41 23.11 6.93
CA LEU A 318 -32.84 22.61 8.23
C LEU A 318 -33.33 23.74 9.13
N LEU A 319 -32.81 24.95 9.00
CA LEU A 319 -33.32 26.10 9.73
C LEU A 319 -34.78 26.43 9.38
N LYS A 320 -35.26 26.10 8.17
CA LYS A 320 -36.68 26.21 7.81
C LYS A 320 -37.52 25.12 8.45
N PHE A 321 -37.01 23.88 8.47
CA PHE A 321 -37.69 22.74 9.08
C PHE A 321 -37.72 22.80 10.61
N THR A 322 -36.74 23.44 11.24
CA THR A 322 -36.71 23.64 12.70
C THR A 322 -37.39 24.94 13.13
N GLU A 323 -38.22 25.54 12.28
CA GLU A 323 -38.95 26.79 12.56
C GLU A 323 -38.03 27.94 13.04
N GLY A 324 -36.81 28.01 12.50
CA GLY A 324 -35.83 29.04 12.86
C GLY A 324 -34.97 28.72 14.09
N ARG A 325 -35.14 27.56 14.75
CA ARG A 325 -34.29 27.15 15.88
C ARG A 325 -32.87 26.84 15.38
N LYS A 326 -31.94 27.75 15.67
CA LYS A 326 -30.55 27.71 15.19
C LYS A 326 -29.78 26.48 15.69
N LEU A 327 -29.79 26.23 17.00
CA LEU A 327 -28.98 25.18 17.61
C LEU A 327 -29.30 23.78 17.04
N PRO A 328 -30.57 23.32 16.99
CA PRO A 328 -30.89 22.04 16.37
C PRO A 328 -30.51 21.97 14.90
N ALA A 329 -30.79 23.01 14.10
CA ALA A 329 -30.48 23.01 12.67
C ALA A 329 -28.98 22.86 12.41
N TYR A 330 -28.15 23.60 13.16
CA TYR A 330 -26.70 23.60 13.00
C TYR A 330 -26.09 22.29 13.49
N LEU A 331 -26.55 21.76 14.63
CA LEU A 331 -26.09 20.47 15.15
C LEU A 331 -26.44 19.33 14.20
N ILE A 332 -27.68 19.25 13.72
CA ILE A 332 -28.11 18.20 12.79
C ILE A 332 -27.32 18.30 11.48
N THR A 333 -27.08 19.51 10.96
CA THR A 333 -26.26 19.70 9.75
C THR A 333 -24.84 19.16 9.93
N SER A 334 -24.18 19.51 11.04
CA SER A 334 -22.83 19.04 11.34
C SER A 334 -22.78 17.53 11.49
N LEU A 335 -23.73 16.93 12.21
CA LEU A 335 -23.83 15.48 12.38
C LEU A 335 -24.07 14.76 11.06
N LEU A 336 -24.91 15.30 10.18
CA LEU A 336 -25.14 14.74 8.84
C LEU A 336 -23.87 14.79 7.98
N GLY A 337 -23.13 15.90 8.00
CA GLY A 337 -21.87 16.01 7.24
C GLY A 337 -20.81 15.02 7.73
N ILE A 338 -20.67 14.88 9.06
CA ILE A 338 -19.78 13.87 9.66
C ILE A 338 -20.21 12.46 9.26
N ALA A 339 -21.51 12.14 9.33
CA ALA A 339 -22.03 10.83 8.98
C ALA A 339 -21.82 10.50 7.49
N VAL A 340 -22.07 11.46 6.59
CA VAL A 340 -21.80 11.31 5.14
C VAL A 340 -20.30 11.09 4.91
N SER A 341 -19.44 11.87 5.55
CA SER A 341 -17.99 11.69 5.41
C SER A 341 -17.54 10.31 5.90
N LEU A 342 -18.02 9.86 7.06
CA LEU A 342 -17.68 8.55 7.60
C LEU A 342 -18.17 7.42 6.67
N LEU A 343 -19.35 7.57 6.09
CA LEU A 343 -19.89 6.60 5.14
C LEU A 343 -19.02 6.47 3.89
N ILE A 344 -18.59 7.61 3.33
CA ILE A 344 -17.70 7.64 2.15
C ILE A 344 -16.37 6.95 2.48
N GLU A 345 -15.72 7.38 3.56
CA GLU A 345 -14.44 6.82 4.01
C GLU A 345 -14.51 5.32 4.27
N PHE A 346 -15.52 4.88 5.02
CA PHE A 346 -15.73 3.46 5.28
C PHE A 346 -15.92 2.68 3.98
N SER A 347 -16.70 3.20 3.04
CA SER A 347 -16.96 2.53 1.77
C SER A 347 -15.72 2.50 0.87
N GLN A 348 -14.90 3.55 0.87
CA GLN A 348 -13.62 3.60 0.14
C GLN A 348 -12.62 2.56 0.64
N SER A 349 -12.69 2.12 1.91
CA SER A 349 -11.83 1.02 2.40
C SER A 349 -12.05 -0.33 1.68
N TYR A 350 -13.10 -0.44 0.87
CA TYR A 350 -13.39 -1.59 0.01
C TYR A 350 -12.95 -1.39 -1.45
N LEU A 351 -12.49 -0.20 -1.83
CA LEU A 351 -11.93 0.09 -3.15
C LEU A 351 -10.42 -0.20 -3.12
N PRO A 352 -9.90 -1.20 -3.85
CA PRO A 352 -8.47 -1.56 -3.78
C PRO A 352 -7.51 -0.45 -4.26
N THR A 353 -8.01 0.52 -5.01
CA THR A 353 -7.23 1.65 -5.56
C THR A 353 -7.34 2.93 -4.73
N ARG A 354 -8.07 2.92 -3.60
CA ARG A 354 -8.32 4.11 -2.78
C ARG A 354 -8.04 3.80 -1.32
N ASP A 355 -7.48 4.80 -0.64
CA ASP A 355 -7.22 4.72 0.78
C ASP A 355 -8.31 5.49 1.52
N SER A 356 -8.82 4.89 2.59
CA SER A 356 -9.62 5.64 3.57
C SER A 356 -8.67 6.43 4.47
N SER A 357 -8.97 7.70 4.72
CA SER A 357 -8.13 8.66 5.42
C SER A 357 -8.89 9.30 6.58
N LEU A 358 -8.32 9.22 7.79
CA LEU A 358 -8.86 9.94 8.94
C LEU A 358 -8.75 11.46 8.74
N VAL A 359 -7.72 11.91 8.04
CA VAL A 359 -7.52 13.33 7.73
C VAL A 359 -8.66 13.84 6.85
N ASP A 360 -9.06 13.06 5.85
CA ASP A 360 -10.13 13.41 4.92
C ASP A 360 -11.46 13.51 5.67
N MET A 361 -11.74 12.56 6.57
CA MET A 361 -12.89 12.63 7.48
C MET A 361 -12.89 13.92 8.31
N ILE A 362 -11.75 14.29 8.88
CA ILE A 362 -11.61 15.51 9.69
C ILE A 362 -11.82 16.76 8.82
N MET A 363 -11.23 16.81 7.62
CA MET A 363 -11.34 17.96 6.73
C MET A 363 -12.75 18.15 6.18
N ASN A 364 -13.43 17.07 5.79
CA ASN A 364 -14.83 17.09 5.38
C ASN A 364 -15.75 17.57 6.53
N SER A 365 -15.46 17.13 7.76
CA SER A 365 -16.18 17.57 8.97
C SER A 365 -15.95 19.05 9.25
N ALA A 366 -14.71 19.51 9.17
CA ALA A 366 -14.34 20.92 9.33
C ALA A 366 -14.99 21.79 8.25
N GLY A 367 -15.01 21.34 6.99
CA GLY A 367 -15.65 22.00 5.87
C GLY A 367 -17.14 22.19 6.10
N THR A 368 -17.82 21.13 6.58
CA THR A 368 -19.23 21.20 6.97
C THR A 368 -19.46 22.27 8.04
N ILE A 369 -18.67 22.28 9.11
CA ILE A 369 -18.80 23.25 10.21
C ILE A 369 -18.55 24.68 9.70
N LEU A 370 -17.52 24.88 8.86
CA LEU A 370 -17.25 26.19 8.24
C LEU A 370 -18.41 26.66 7.36
N GLY A 371 -19.05 25.74 6.62
CA GLY A 371 -20.27 26.04 5.86
C GLY A 371 -21.42 26.54 6.75
N VAL A 372 -21.65 25.88 7.89
CA VAL A 372 -22.65 26.29 8.89
C VAL A 372 -22.32 27.68 9.47
N VAL A 373 -21.05 27.91 9.84
CA VAL A 373 -20.57 29.20 10.36
C VAL A 373 -20.75 30.30 9.33
N PHE A 374 -20.36 30.05 8.08
CA PHE A 374 -20.51 30.99 6.98
C PHE A 374 -21.97 31.35 6.74
N PHE A 375 -22.87 30.36 6.73
CA PHE A 375 -24.30 30.59 6.65
C PHE A 375 -24.84 31.44 7.80
N SER A 376 -24.45 31.11 9.04
CA SER A 376 -24.87 31.84 10.24
C SER A 376 -24.42 33.29 10.22
N TRP A 377 -23.15 33.54 9.86
CA TRP A 377 -22.60 34.88 9.68
C TRP A 377 -23.37 35.66 8.62
N LEU A 378 -23.57 35.08 7.44
CA LEU A 378 -24.27 35.70 6.32
C LEU A 378 -25.70 36.09 6.70
N LYS A 379 -26.43 35.19 7.38
CA LYS A 379 -27.79 35.46 7.86
C LYS A 379 -27.83 36.60 8.87
N ASN A 380 -26.91 36.62 9.84
CA ASN A 380 -26.91 37.65 10.89
C ASN A 380 -26.50 39.04 10.37
N THR A 381 -25.71 39.12 9.30
CA THR A 381 -25.18 40.39 8.74
C THR A 381 -26.05 40.99 7.64
N LEU A 382 -26.78 40.16 6.88
CA LEU A 382 -27.51 40.60 5.69
C LEU A 382 -29.05 40.56 5.82
N VAL A 383 -29.58 39.96 6.89
CA VAL A 383 -31.03 39.85 7.18
C VAL A 383 -31.40 40.56 8.48
N LYS A 384 -30.51 41.46 8.95
CA LYS A 384 -30.91 42.61 9.77
C LYS A 384 -31.22 43.75 8.81
#